data_AF-A0A4R6S9Q6-F1
#
_entry.id   AF-A0A4R6S9Q6-F1
#
_cell.length_a   1.000
_cell.length_b   1.000
_cell.length_c   1.000
_cell.angle_alpha   90.00
_cell.angle_beta   90.00
_cell.angle_gamma   90.00
#
_symmetry.space_group_name_H-M   'P 1'
#
loop_
_entity.id
_entity.type
_entity.pdbx_description
1 polymer ?
#
loop_
_entity_poly.entity_id
_entity_poly.type
_entity_poly.pdbx_seq_one_letter_code
_entity_poly.pdbx_strand_id
1 'polypeptide(L)'
;MDKDDEPTDDSDSSMLRQDDESYTELGRFTVDEETFLVRRRAEDGSHHYDWVSGPNDGYGFSVSGGSEPISREQHETTIRGFLTSIDPTTGFL
;
A
#
# COMPACT_ATOMS: atom_id res chain seq x y z
N MET A 1 -9.55 -10.81 55.57
CA MET A 1 -8.41 -10.68 54.66
C MET A 1 -8.45 -11.90 53.78
N ASP A 2 -8.87 -11.73 52.54
CA ASP A 2 -8.31 -12.37 51.36
C ASP A 2 -8.68 -11.43 50.21
N LYS A 3 -7.66 -11.02 49.46
CA LYS A 3 -7.77 -10.13 48.32
C LYS A 3 -7.71 -11.01 47.09
N ASP A 4 -8.78 -11.01 46.32
CA ASP A 4 -8.79 -11.37 44.90
C ASP A 4 -9.52 -10.18 44.25
N ASP A 5 -8.88 -9.02 44.04
CA ASP A 5 -7.98 -8.67 42.93
C ASP A 5 -8.58 -8.99 41.54
N GLU A 6 -9.58 -8.16 41.20
CA GLU A 6 -9.84 -7.47 39.93
C GLU A 6 -9.92 -8.21 38.55
N PRO A 7 -10.62 -7.58 37.59
CA PRO A 7 -11.48 -8.24 36.61
C PRO A 7 -10.77 -8.47 35.28
N THR A 8 -11.29 -9.37 34.45
CA THR A 8 -11.04 -9.32 33.01
C THR A 8 -12.37 -9.24 32.27
N ASP A 9 -12.62 -8.02 31.81
CA ASP A 9 -13.52 -7.63 30.75
C ASP A 9 -13.44 -8.60 29.56
N ASP A 10 -14.38 -9.54 29.50
CA ASP A 10 -14.61 -10.42 28.34
C ASP A 10 -15.44 -9.63 27.31
N SER A 11 -14.89 -8.54 26.78
CA SER A 11 -15.54 -7.72 25.74
C SER A 11 -14.55 -6.95 24.87
N ASP A 12 -13.43 -7.58 24.48
CA ASP A 12 -12.60 -7.12 23.34
C ASP A 12 -12.65 -8.09 22.14
N SER A 13 -13.69 -8.92 22.04
CA SER A 13 -13.86 -9.85 20.91
C SER A 13 -14.43 -9.20 19.63
N SER A 14 -14.05 -7.96 19.30
CA SER A 14 -14.53 -7.29 18.07
C SER A 14 -13.53 -6.39 17.32
N MET A 15 -12.25 -6.34 17.70
CA MET A 15 -11.21 -5.63 16.92
C MET A 15 -9.89 -6.42 17.03
N LEU A 16 -9.51 -7.34 16.14
CA LEU A 16 -9.20 -7.14 14.73
C LEU A 16 -9.12 -8.53 14.08
N ARG A 17 -9.94 -8.80 13.07
CA ARG A 17 -9.51 -9.75 12.02
C ARG A 17 -8.37 -9.07 11.26
N GLN A 18 -7.15 -9.15 11.77
CA GLN A 18 -5.99 -8.46 11.20
C GLN A 18 -5.24 -9.28 10.15
N ASP A 19 -5.78 -10.43 9.75
CA ASP A 19 -5.18 -11.33 8.78
C ASP A 19 -6.13 -11.53 7.59
N ASP A 20 -6.07 -10.64 6.59
CA ASP A 20 -6.39 -10.96 5.18
C ASP A 20 -5.79 -9.95 4.17
N GLU A 21 -5.33 -8.77 4.60
CA GLU A 21 -4.63 -7.81 3.71
C GLU A 21 -3.18 -7.60 4.13
N SER A 22 -2.39 -8.68 4.17
CA SER A 22 -0.95 -8.54 4.41
C SER A 22 -0.28 -7.92 3.18
N TYR A 23 0.32 -6.75 3.38
CA TYR A 23 1.11 -6.05 2.38
C TYR A 23 2.59 -6.22 2.68
N THR A 24 3.35 -6.65 1.67
CA THR A 24 4.81 -6.57 1.70
C THR A 24 5.25 -5.23 1.12
N GLU A 25 5.94 -4.41 1.91
CA GLU A 25 6.57 -3.20 1.40
C GLU A 25 7.79 -3.57 0.54
N LEU A 26 7.77 -3.21 -0.74
CA LEU A 26 8.88 -3.44 -1.67
C LEU A 26 9.88 -2.27 -1.68
N GLY A 27 9.47 -1.11 -1.15
CA GLY A 27 10.31 0.06 -0.94
C GLY A 27 9.85 1.29 -1.70
N ARG A 28 10.71 2.33 -1.70
CA ARG A 28 10.46 3.60 -2.38
C ARG A 28 11.10 3.66 -3.75
N PHE A 29 10.35 4.16 -4.72
CA PHE A 29 10.75 4.31 -6.11
C PHE A 29 10.61 5.77 -6.50
N THR A 30 11.69 6.39 -6.96
CA THR A 30 11.68 7.76 -7.47
C THR A 30 11.81 7.72 -8.98
N VAL A 31 10.80 8.22 -9.68
CA VAL A 31 10.70 8.24 -11.15
C VAL A 31 10.27 9.64 -11.56
N ASP A 32 11.06 10.29 -12.41
CA ASP A 32 10.76 11.63 -12.92
C ASP A 32 10.45 12.63 -11.78
N GLU A 33 11.29 12.62 -10.74
CA GLU A 33 11.20 13.42 -9.50
C GLU A 33 10.05 13.05 -8.55
N GLU A 34 9.13 12.19 -8.98
CA GLU A 34 8.01 11.70 -8.18
C GLU A 34 8.37 10.42 -7.41
N THR A 35 7.98 10.33 -6.14
CA THR A 35 8.27 9.21 -5.24
C THR A 35 7.02 8.41 -4.92
N PHE A 36 7.12 7.10 -5.11
CA PHE A 36 6.07 6.13 -4.81
C PHE A 36 6.54 5.14 -3.75
N LEU A 37 5.64 4.80 -2.82
CA LEU A 37 5.78 3.64 -1.95
C LEU A 37 5.13 2.45 -2.65
N VAL A 38 5.91 1.40 -2.92
CA VAL A 38 5.41 0.21 -3.60
C VAL A 38 5.17 -0.89 -2.58
N ARG A 39 3.96 -1.45 -2.60
CA ARG A 39 3.53 -2.56 -1.74
C ARG A 39 2.96 -3.69 -2.59
N ARG A 40 3.13 -4.93 -2.13
CA ARG A 40 2.56 -6.12 -2.76
C ARG A 40 1.58 -6.81 -1.83
N ARG A 41 0.34 -7.03 -2.27
CA ARG A 41 -0.68 -7.77 -1.51
C ARG A 41 -0.38 -9.27 -1.55
N ALA A 42 -0.42 -9.95 -0.41
CA ALA A 42 -0.11 -11.37 -0.34
C ALA A 42 -1.18 -12.27 -0.98
N GLU A 43 -2.45 -11.83 -0.94
CA GLU A 43 -3.62 -12.60 -1.40
C GLU A 43 -3.60 -12.86 -2.92
N ASP A 44 -3.42 -11.81 -3.72
CA ASP A 44 -3.51 -11.86 -5.19
C ASP A 44 -2.20 -11.46 -5.89
N GLY A 45 -1.18 -11.07 -5.11
CA GLY A 45 0.10 -10.60 -5.63
C GLY A 45 0.04 -9.21 -6.26
N SER A 46 -1.08 -8.49 -6.16
CA SER A 46 -1.25 -7.14 -6.74
C SER A 46 -0.23 -6.15 -6.18
N HIS A 47 0.17 -5.21 -7.03
CA HIS A 47 1.10 -4.16 -6.67
C HIS A 47 0.33 -2.86 -6.50
N HIS A 48 0.51 -2.23 -5.33
CA HIS A 48 -0.02 -0.94 -5.00
C HIS A 48 1.11 0.09 -5.03
N TYR A 49 0.85 1.21 -5.68
CA TYR A 49 1.78 2.31 -5.88
C TYR A 49 1.16 3.54 -5.21
N ASP A 50 1.54 3.80 -3.96
CA ASP A 50 1.07 4.98 -3.24
C ASP A 50 1.96 6.18 -3.61
N TRP A 51 1.37 7.24 -4.15
CA TRP A 51 2.09 8.42 -4.59
C TRP A 51 2.38 9.33 -3.39
N VAL A 52 3.63 9.34 -2.93
CA VAL A 52 4.04 10.01 -1.69
C VAL A 52 4.39 11.49 -1.92
N SER A 53 5.00 11.83 -3.05
CA SER A 53 5.32 13.23 -3.41
C SER A 53 4.23 13.93 -4.20
N GLY A 54 3.17 13.21 -4.56
CA GLY A 54 2.15 13.70 -5.47
C GLY A 54 1.35 14.85 -4.90
N PRO A 55 0.65 15.61 -5.77
CA PRO A 55 -0.14 16.76 -5.33
C PRO A 55 -1.38 16.39 -4.50
N ASN A 56 -1.76 15.11 -4.50
CA ASN A 56 -2.97 14.60 -3.89
C ASN A 56 -2.62 13.54 -2.83
N ASP A 57 -2.80 13.88 -1.54
CA ASP A 57 -2.50 12.98 -0.42
C ASP A 57 -3.32 11.68 -0.51
N GLY A 58 -2.64 10.55 -0.34
CA GLY A 58 -3.26 9.22 -0.40
C GLY A 58 -3.67 8.77 -1.80
N TYR A 59 -3.27 9.49 -2.85
CA TYR A 59 -3.49 9.08 -4.22
C TYR A 59 -2.45 8.06 -4.68
N GLY A 60 -2.79 7.32 -5.74
CA GLY A 60 -1.99 6.21 -6.22
C GLY A 60 -2.78 5.33 -7.17
N PHE A 61 -2.22 4.18 -7.50
CA PHE A 61 -2.90 3.21 -8.35
C PHE A 61 -2.48 1.78 -7.99
N SER A 62 -3.22 0.80 -8.51
CA SER A 62 -2.91 -0.61 -8.29
C SER A 62 -2.97 -1.36 -9.61
N VAL A 63 -2.10 -2.36 -9.73
CA VAL A 63 -2.03 -3.23 -10.90
C VAL A 63 -2.17 -4.66 -10.41
N SER A 64 -2.98 -5.45 -11.11
CA SER A 64 -3.10 -6.88 -10.85
C SER A 64 -1.72 -7.54 -10.93
N GLY A 65 -1.48 -8.50 -10.04
CA GLY A 65 -0.23 -9.20 -9.96
C GLY A 65 -0.34 -10.65 -10.37
N GLY A 66 0.69 -11.39 -9.98
CA GLY A 66 0.72 -12.84 -10.05
C GLY A 66 1.63 -13.39 -8.96
N SER A 67 1.91 -14.68 -9.03
CA SER A 67 2.72 -15.37 -8.01
C SER A 67 4.17 -14.86 -7.94
N GLU A 68 4.70 -14.35 -9.05
CA GLU A 68 6.09 -13.88 -9.13
C GLU A 68 6.21 -12.35 -8.93
N PRO A 69 7.22 -11.88 -8.18
CA PRO A 69 7.54 -10.45 -8.11
C PRO A 69 8.12 -9.96 -9.44
N ILE A 70 7.84 -8.71 -9.79
CA ILE A 70 8.41 -8.07 -10.97
C ILE A 70 9.70 -7.32 -10.65
N SER A 71 10.49 -6.99 -11.67
CA SER A 71 11.75 -6.28 -11.49
C SER A 71 11.53 -4.81 -11.11
N ARG A 72 12.56 -4.20 -10.53
CA ARG A 72 12.58 -2.76 -10.23
C ARG A 72 12.32 -1.89 -11.47
N GLU A 73 12.97 -2.21 -12.59
CA GLU A 73 12.79 -1.49 -13.86
C GLU A 73 11.34 -1.57 -14.37
N GLN A 74 10.67 -2.69 -14.09
CA GLN A 74 9.27 -2.87 -14.49
C GLN A 74 8.34 -2.01 -13.63
N HIS A 75 8.57 -1.91 -12.32
CA HIS A 75 7.87 -0.94 -11.46
C HIS A 75 8.05 0.49 -11.96
N GLU A 76 9.28 0.89 -12.27
CA GLU A 76 9.58 2.24 -12.76
C GLU A 76 8.89 2.53 -14.10
N THR A 77 8.82 1.54 -15.00
CA THR A 77 8.10 1.65 -16.27
C THR A 77 6.60 1.82 -16.06
N THR A 78 6.01 1.05 -15.15
CA THR A 78 4.59 1.17 -14.78
C THR A 78 4.28 2.54 -14.18
N ILE A 79 5.12 3.04 -13.27
CA ILE A 79 4.98 4.38 -12.66
C ILE A 79 5.06 5.48 -13.73
N ARG A 80 6.05 5.41 -14.63
CA ARG A 80 6.19 6.40 -15.71
C ARG A 80 4.98 6.42 -16.64
N GLY A 81 4.41 5.24 -16.93
CA GLY A 81 3.17 5.12 -17.69
C GLY A 81 2.00 5.85 -17.03
N PHE A 82 1.82 5.65 -15.72
CA PHE A 82 0.81 6.36 -14.93
C PHE A 82 1.03 7.89 -14.96
N LEU A 83 2.25 8.37 -14.69
CA LEU A 83 2.56 9.81 -14.71
C LEU A 83 2.29 10.46 -16.07
N THR A 84 2.55 9.74 -17.17
CA THR A 84 2.28 10.24 -18.54
C THR A 84 0.78 10.40 -18.82
N SER A 85 -0.07 9.62 -18.15
CA SER A 85 -1.52 9.72 -18.28
C SER A 85 -2.18 10.75 -17.36
N ILE A 86 -1.44 11.30 -16.39
CA ILE A 86 -1.96 12.33 -15.49
C ILE A 86 -2.09 13.67 -16.21
N ASP A 87 -3.22 14.35 -16.03
CA ASP A 87 -3.38 15.75 -16.42
C ASP A 87 -2.49 16.63 -15.53
N PRO A 88 -1.52 17.38 -16.10
CA PRO A 88 -0.57 18.18 -15.33
C PRO A 88 -1.21 19.38 -14.60
N THR A 89 -2.42 19.77 -14.99
CA THR A 89 -3.17 20.86 -14.38
C THR A 89 -3.88 20.40 -13.12
N THR A 90 -4.39 19.17 -13.11
CA THR A 90 -5.25 18.65 -12.03
C THR A 90 -4.56 17.62 -11.13
N GLY A 91 -3.55 16.91 -11.63
CA GLY A 91 -2.88 15.82 -10.91
C GLY A 91 -3.70 14.52 -10.89
N PHE A 92 -4.70 14.38 -11.76
CA PHE A 92 -5.56 13.20 -11.88
C PHE A 92 -5.51 12.61 -13.30
N LEU A 93 -5.90 11.33 -13.43
CA LEU A 93 -6.14 10.64 -14.70
C LEU A 93 -7.35 11.19 -15.46
#